data_AF-A0A527XMD8-F1
#
_entry.id   AF-A0A527XMD8-F1
#
_cell.length_a   1.000
_cell.length_b   1.000
_cell.length_c   1.000
_cell.angle_alpha   90.00
_cell.angle_beta   90.00
_cell.angle_gamma   90.00
#
_symmetry.space_group_name_H-M   'P 1'
#
loop_
_entity.id
_entity.type
_entity.pdbx_description
1 polymer ?
#
loop_
_entity_poly.entity_id
_entity_poly.type
_entity_poly.pdbx_seq_one_letter_code
_entity_poly.pdbx_strand_id
1 'polypeptide(L)'
;VMEGIDAAQKAGLKIKLNAVALRDFNDAEIPELMRWAHGRGMDLTLIETMPMGEIEADRTDQYLPLSMLRASLERQFTLADIPYKTGGPARYV
;
A
#
# COMPACT_ATOMS: atom_id res chain seq x y z
N VAL A 1 -3.11 -17.59 2.13
CA VAL A 1 -3.51 -16.20 2.47
C VAL A 1 -4.95 -15.92 2.05
N MET A 2 -5.31 -16.11 0.78
CA MET A 2 -6.65 -15.79 0.23
C MET A 2 -7.81 -16.43 1.01
N GLU A 3 -7.75 -17.72 1.29
CA GLU A 3 -8.79 -18.42 2.06
C GLU A 3 -8.98 -17.83 3.47
N GLY A 4 -7.90 -17.36 4.09
CA GLY A 4 -7.95 -16.69 5.40
C GLY A 4 -8.63 -15.32 5.31
N ILE A 5 -8.37 -14.56 4.25
CA ILE A 5 -9.07 -13.30 3.96
C ILE A 5 -10.57 -13.59 3.75
N ASP A 6 -10.90 -14.59 2.95
CA ASP A 6 -12.29 -14.99 2.69
C ASP A 6 -13.01 -15.40 3.98
N ALA A 7 -12.36 -16.20 4.83
CA ALA A 7 -12.90 -16.61 6.12
C ALA A 7 -13.11 -15.41 7.06
N ALA A 8 -12.14 -14.48 7.13
CA ALA A 8 -12.24 -13.28 7.95
C ALA A 8 -13.38 -12.35 7.49
N GLN A 9 -13.55 -12.16 6.17
CA GLN A 9 -14.69 -11.39 5.64
C GLN A 9 -16.02 -12.06 5.93
N LYS A 10 -16.12 -13.40 5.77
CA LYS A 10 -17.32 -14.18 6.14
C LYS A 10 -17.65 -14.06 7.62
N ALA A 11 -16.64 -13.93 8.47
CA ALA A 11 -16.81 -13.69 9.91
C ALA A 11 -17.17 -12.23 10.26
N GLY A 12 -17.28 -11.33 9.28
CA GLY A 12 -17.62 -9.92 9.50
C GLY A 12 -16.47 -9.05 10.00
N LEU A 13 -15.22 -9.54 9.92
CA LEU A 13 -14.06 -8.76 10.32
C LEU A 13 -13.73 -7.70 9.26
N LYS A 14 -13.40 -6.48 9.72
CA LYS A 14 -12.83 -5.45 8.85
C LYS A 14 -11.38 -5.81 8.55
N ILE A 15 -11.03 -5.85 7.26
CA ILE A 15 -9.70 -6.24 6.81
C ILE A 15 -8.96 -5.00 6.29
N LYS A 16 -7.71 -4.87 6.73
CA LYS A 16 -6.75 -3.88 6.25
C LYS A 16 -5.51 -4.59 5.75
N LEU A 17 -5.15 -4.35 4.50
CA LEU A 17 -3.90 -4.81 3.90
C LEU A 17 -2.80 -3.78 4.14
N ASN A 18 -1.59 -4.26 4.40
CA ASN A 18 -0.40 -3.43 4.46
C ASN A 18 0.59 -4.01 3.46
N ALA A 19 1.07 -3.18 2.55
CA ALA A 19 2.05 -3.57 1.54
C ALA A 19 3.21 -2.58 1.55
N VAL A 20 4.42 -3.11 1.58
CA VAL A 20 5.64 -2.33 1.38
C VAL A 20 5.81 -2.14 -0.12
N ALA A 21 5.92 -0.89 -0.58
CA ALA A 21 6.09 -0.56 -1.98
C ALA A 21 7.56 -0.61 -2.36
N LEU A 22 7.93 -1.49 -3.29
CA LEU A 22 9.30 -1.75 -3.71
C LEU A 22 9.42 -1.48 -5.22
N ARG A 23 10.42 -0.66 -5.58
CA ARG A 23 10.74 -0.37 -6.98
C ARG A 23 11.10 -1.67 -7.71
N ASP A 24 10.64 -1.81 -8.96
CA ASP A 24 10.95 -2.92 -9.87
C ASP A 24 10.61 -4.31 -9.29
N PHE A 25 9.71 -4.35 -8.31
CA PHE A 25 9.25 -5.60 -7.68
C PHE A 25 7.73 -5.70 -7.69
N ASN A 26 7.04 -4.76 -7.03
CA ASN A 26 5.57 -4.79 -6.94
C ASN A 26 4.90 -3.47 -7.34
N ASP A 27 5.66 -2.44 -7.68
CA ASP A 27 5.15 -1.10 -8.02
C ASP A 27 4.17 -1.09 -9.20
N ALA A 28 4.42 -1.94 -10.21
CA ALA A 28 3.51 -2.13 -11.34
C ALA A 28 2.19 -2.85 -10.96
N GLU A 29 2.18 -3.64 -9.89
CA GLU A 29 1.03 -4.44 -9.44
C GLU A 29 0.14 -3.70 -8.43
N ILE A 30 0.67 -2.65 -7.79
CA ILE A 30 -0.06 -1.84 -6.79
C ILE A 30 -1.43 -1.34 -7.30
N PRO A 31 -1.60 -0.85 -8.54
CA PRO A 31 -2.92 -0.46 -9.05
C PRO A 31 -3.94 -1.61 -9.05
N GLU A 32 -3.52 -2.84 -9.35
CA GLU A 32 -4.40 -4.01 -9.33
C GLU A 32 -4.72 -4.43 -7.90
N LEU A 33 -3.72 -4.42 -7.01
CA LEU A 33 -3.93 -4.67 -5.58
C LEU A 33 -4.92 -3.67 -4.96
N MET A 34 -4.82 -2.39 -5.33
CA MET A 34 -5.77 -1.35 -4.92
C MET A 34 -7.20 -1.67 -5.38
N ARG A 35 -7.39 -1.99 -6.67
CA ARG A 35 -8.71 -2.35 -7.21
C ARG A 35 -9.28 -3.58 -6.51
N TRP A 36 -8.44 -4.59 -6.26
CA TRP A 36 -8.85 -5.81 -5.59
C TRP A 36 -9.25 -5.58 -4.13
N ALA A 37 -8.43 -4.81 -3.38
CA ALA A 37 -8.71 -4.48 -1.99
C ALA A 37 -10.00 -3.67 -1.85
N HIS A 38 -10.10 -2.56 -2.58
CA HIS A 38 -11.26 -1.67 -2.53
C HIS A 38 -12.52 -2.35 -3.08
N GLY A 39 -12.40 -3.13 -4.16
CA GLY A 39 -13.51 -3.89 -4.75
C GLY A 39 -14.11 -4.93 -3.80
N ARG A 40 -13.36 -5.34 -2.77
CA ARG A 40 -13.82 -6.23 -1.69
C ARG A 40 -14.12 -5.49 -0.38
N GLY A 41 -14.11 -4.16 -0.37
CA GLY A 41 -14.36 -3.36 0.83
C GLY A 41 -13.26 -3.45 1.89
N MET A 42 -12.02 -3.72 1.48
CA MET A 42 -10.85 -3.76 2.36
C MET A 42 -10.03 -2.48 2.23
N ASP A 43 -9.45 -2.03 3.33
CA ASP A 43 -8.52 -0.91 3.33
C ASP A 43 -7.14 -1.36 2.83
N LEU A 44 -6.41 -0.48 2.15
CA LEU A 44 -5.00 -0.70 1.77
C LEU A 44 -4.12 0.41 2.33
N THR A 45 -2.98 0.03 2.91
CA THR A 45 -1.90 0.95 3.27
C THR A 45 -0.63 0.58 2.54
N LEU A 46 -0.09 1.55 1.82
CA LEU A 46 1.21 1.47 1.17
C LEU A 46 2.26 2.05 2.11
N ILE A 47 3.34 1.31 2.31
CA ILE A 47 4.42 1.64 3.24
C ILE A 47 5.66 1.95 2.42
N GLU A 48 6.24 3.13 2.65
CA GLU A 48 7.52 3.50 2.06
C GLU A 48 8.62 2.64 2.66
N THR A 49 9.47 2.08 1.79
CA THR A 49 10.68 1.39 2.23
C THR A 49 11.66 2.39 2.81
N MET A 50 12.09 2.16 4.05
CA MET A 50 13.20 2.93 4.62
C MET A 50 14.53 2.33 4.14
N PRO A 51 15.44 3.12 3.55
CA PRO A 51 16.81 2.67 3.32
C PRO A 51 17.51 2.59 4.68
N MET A 52 17.51 1.41 5.30
CA MET A 52 18.29 1.21 6.53
C MET A 52 19.79 1.31 6.19
N GLY A 53 20.50 2.20 6.88
CA GLY A 53 21.93 2.48 6.68
C GLY A 53 22.86 1.28 6.92
N GLU A 54 24.07 1.35 6.34
CA GLU A 54 25.14 0.34 6.32
C GLU A 54 24.69 -1.09 6.64
N ILE A 55 23.86 -1.65 5.76
CA ILE A 55 23.65 -3.09 5.67
C ILE A 55 24.27 -3.50 4.34
N GLU A 56 25.24 -4.42 4.38
CA GLU A 56 25.88 -5.04 3.22
C GLU A 56 24.85 -5.85 2.39
N ALA A 57 23.94 -5.17 1.69
CA ALA A 57 23.17 -5.64 0.53
C ALA A 57 22.11 -4.59 0.11
N ASP A 58 22.33 -3.96 -1.05
CA ASP A 58 21.38 -3.66 -2.16
C ASP A 58 19.95 -3.14 -1.91
N ARG A 59 19.60 -2.71 -0.69
CA ARG A 59 18.25 -2.18 -0.40
C ARG A 59 18.01 -0.77 -0.91
N THR A 60 19.05 -0.06 -1.35
CA THR A 60 18.92 1.25 -2.00
C THR A 60 18.18 1.15 -3.33
N ASP A 61 18.39 0.07 -4.08
CA ASP A 61 17.85 -0.08 -5.43
C ASP A 61 16.34 -0.33 -5.42
N GLN A 62 15.80 -0.83 -4.30
CA GLN A 62 14.37 -1.08 -4.13
C GLN A 62 13.62 0.11 -3.51
N TYR A 63 14.30 1.24 -3.27
CA TYR A 63 13.70 2.44 -2.71
C TYR A 63 12.68 3.08 -3.67
N LEU A 64 11.43 3.15 -3.21
CA LEU A 64 10.33 3.80 -3.91
C LEU A 64 9.67 4.87 -3.03
N PRO A 65 9.91 6.18 -3.30
CA PRO A 65 9.18 7.25 -2.63
C PRO A 65 7.67 7.14 -2.84
N LEU A 66 6.88 7.23 -1.77
CA LEU A 66 5.42 7.22 -1.87
C LEU A 66 4.87 8.43 -2.62
N SER A 67 5.60 9.56 -2.65
CA SER A 67 5.25 10.72 -3.47
C SER A 67 5.29 10.38 -4.97
N MET A 68 6.30 9.62 -5.41
CA MET A 68 6.43 9.15 -6.78
C MET A 68 5.33 8.15 -7.12
N LEU A 69 5.07 7.20 -6.21
CA LEU A 69 4.01 6.22 -6.39
C LEU A 69 2.63 6.88 -6.44
N ARG A 70 2.33 7.83 -5.53
CA ARG A 70 1.09 8.61 -5.55
C ARG A 70 0.89 9.31 -6.89
N ALA A 71 1.91 9.99 -7.41
CA ALA A 71 1.84 10.66 -8.71
C ALA A 71 1.58 9.69 -9.87
N SER A 72 2.08 8.46 -9.79
CA SER A 72 1.78 7.40 -10.77
C SER A 72 0.32 6.93 -10.67
N LEU A 73 -0.17 6.72 -9.44
CA LEU A 73 -1.54 6.30 -9.17
C LEU A 73 -2.57 7.34 -9.59
N GLU A 74 -2.29 8.64 -9.39
CA GLU A 74 -3.15 9.75 -9.81
C GLU A 74 -3.39 9.82 -11.33
N ARG A 75 -2.60 9.10 -12.14
CA ARG A 75 -2.85 8.96 -13.59
C ARG A 75 -4.00 8.00 -13.91
N GLN A 76 -4.35 7.11 -12.97
CA GLN A 76 -5.36 6.06 -13.15
C GLN A 76 -6.53 6.20 -12.17
N PHE A 77 -6.35 6.93 -11.07
CA PHE A 77 -7.32 7.07 -9.99
C PHE A 77 -7.44 8.52 -9.55
N THR A 78 -8.63 8.87 -9.05
CA THR A 78 -8.81 10.11 -8.29
C THR A 78 -8.52 9.82 -6.82
N LEU A 79 -7.46 10.39 -6.28
CA LEU A 79 -7.11 10.30 -4.86
C LEU A 79 -7.52 11.61 -4.17
N ALA A 80 -8.36 11.54 -3.13
CA ALA A 80 -8.94 12.71 -2.50
C ALA A 80 -8.57 12.73 -1.01
N ASP A 81 -7.58 13.56 -0.65
CA ASP A 81 -7.14 13.69 0.73
C ASP A 81 -8.32 13.96 1.68
N ILE A 82 -8.47 13.12 2.71
CA ILE A 82 -9.50 13.26 3.74
C ILE A 82 -8.90 13.82 5.04
N PRO A 83 -9.68 14.54 5.88
CA PRO A 83 -9.16 15.14 7.11
C PRO A 83 -8.86 14.11 8.23
N TYR A 84 -9.06 12.81 7.96
CA TYR A 84 -8.79 11.75 8.92
C TYR A 84 -7.29 11.66 9.22
N LYS A 85 -6.95 11.60 10.52
CA LYS A 85 -5.57 11.50 10.99
C LYS A 85 -5.51 10.57 12.20
N THR A 86 -4.36 9.93 12.34
CA THR A 86 -4.00 9.09 13.50
C THR A 86 -2.70 9.64 14.12
N GLY A 87 -2.25 9.07 15.24
CA GLY A 87 -0.97 9.46 15.85
C GLY A 87 0.27 9.15 14.99
N GLY A 88 0.13 8.29 13.98
CA GLY A 88 1.21 7.95 13.05
C GLY A 88 1.28 8.84 11.81
N PRO A 89 2.33 8.71 10.99
CA PRO A 89 2.61 9.57 9.82
C PRO A 89 1.71 9.29 8.60
N ALA A 90 0.75 8.37 8.72
CA ALA A 90 -0.12 7.97 7.62
C ALA A 90 -0.94 9.15 7.09
N ARG A 91 -1.07 9.21 5.76
CA ARG A 91 -1.98 10.11 5.06
C ARG A 91 -3.09 9.28 4.44
N TYR A 92 -4.30 9.82 4.47
CA TYR A 92 -5.51 9.13 4.03
C TYR A 92 -6.12 9.91 2.85
N VAL A 93 -6.48 9.18 1.80
CA VAL A 93 -6.93 9.69 0.50
C VAL A 93 -8.15 8.94 -0.01
#